data_AF-A0A7S7SHN6-F1
#
_entry.id   AF-A0A7S7SHN6-F1
#
_cell.length_a   1.000
_cell.length_b   1.000
_cell.length_c   1.000
_cell.angle_alpha   90.00
_cell.angle_beta   90.00
_cell.angle_gamma   90.00
#
_symmetry.space_group_name_H-M   'P 1'
#
loop_
_entity.id
_entity.type
_entity.pdbx_description
1 polymer ?
#
loop_
_entity_poly.entity_id
_entity_poly.type
_entity_poly.pdbx_seq_one_letter_code
_entity_poly.pdbx_strand_id
1 'polypeptide(L)'
;MSGENDNLQTALKTLAGETSGAQASAHVRDALRAELRSRARRRRISTWWPAAAAAALIIGIWLGMPRKAVQHQPPLVAVTDPEPAQPRAPEIGTDREISQPAPTPAVTRATAAYARPPRVRQTPEPAEEQPVSGTVRPLTPWYFYTGLPVSTRGQVVRIRVSNETAAQFGIVAESNAVPAQVFIGDDGVARAIRFIR
;
A
#
# COMPACT_ATOMS: atom_id res chain seq x y z
N MET A 1 -3.30 -39.68 -8.68
CA MET A 1 -3.34 -38.53 -7.74
C MET A 1 -4.54 -37.61 -7.97
N SER A 2 -5.55 -37.99 -8.76
CA SER A 2 -6.71 -37.12 -9.06
C SER A 2 -7.78 -37.08 -7.95
N GLY A 3 -7.93 -38.15 -7.16
CA GLY A 3 -9.01 -38.25 -6.16
C GLY A 3 -8.87 -37.31 -4.95
N GLU A 4 -7.68 -36.78 -4.68
CA GLU A 4 -7.45 -35.88 -3.55
C GLU A 4 -8.02 -34.47 -3.82
N ASN A 5 -7.90 -34.00 -5.07
CA ASN A 5 -8.49 -32.73 -5.50
C ASN A 5 -10.03 -32.79 -5.54
N ASP A 6 -10.60 -33.95 -5.91
CA ASP A 6 -12.04 -34.15 -5.95
C ASP A 6 -12.66 -34.14 -4.54
N ASN A 7 -11.98 -34.76 -3.57
CA ASN A 7 -12.40 -34.71 -2.17
C ASN A 7 -12.33 -33.29 -1.60
N LEU A 8 -11.28 -32.53 -1.92
CA LEU A 8 -11.12 -31.15 -1.47
C LEU A 8 -12.18 -30.23 -2.08
N GLN A 9 -12.48 -30.36 -3.37
CA GLN A 9 -13.56 -29.63 -4.01
C GLN A 9 -14.92 -29.96 -3.40
N THR A 10 -15.15 -31.23 -3.09
CA THR A 10 -16.41 -31.68 -2.48
C THR A 10 -16.56 -31.10 -1.08
N ALA A 11 -15.53 -31.20 -0.24
CA ALA A 11 -15.52 -30.62 1.10
C ALA A 11 -15.73 -29.09 1.08
N LEU A 12 -15.08 -28.37 0.16
CA LEU A 12 -15.24 -26.92 0.01
C LEU A 12 -16.65 -26.53 -0.47
N LYS A 13 -17.24 -27.31 -1.39
CA LYS A 13 -18.63 -27.09 -1.82
C LYS A 13 -19.61 -27.34 -0.68
N THR A 14 -19.41 -28.39 0.11
CA THR A 14 -20.26 -28.68 1.28
C THR A 14 -20.18 -27.55 2.30
N LEU A 15 -18.97 -27.09 2.64
CA LEU A 15 -18.76 -25.99 3.57
C LEU A 15 -19.36 -24.66 3.07
N ALA A 16 -19.25 -24.39 1.76
CA ALA A 16 -19.86 -23.23 1.13
C ALA A 16 -21.40 -23.30 1.13
N GLY A 17 -21.96 -24.51 0.97
CA GLY A 17 -23.40 -24.76 1.11
C GLY A 17 -23.89 -24.47 2.53
N GLU A 18 -23.18 -24.98 3.54
CA GLU A 18 -23.50 -24.76 4.96
C GLU A 18 -23.38 -23.29 5.39
N THR A 19 -22.45 -22.55 4.80
CA THR A 19 -22.24 -21.11 5.11
C THR A 19 -23.07 -20.17 4.25
N SER A 20 -23.79 -20.66 3.23
CA SER A 20 -24.59 -19.82 2.32
C SER A 20 -25.73 -19.05 3.01
N GLY A 21 -26.23 -19.55 4.16
CA GLY A 21 -27.21 -18.87 5.01
C GLY A 21 -26.59 -17.99 6.11
N ALA A 22 -25.30 -18.16 6.41
CA ALA A 22 -24.61 -17.40 7.45
C ALA A 22 -24.18 -16.04 6.91
N GLN A 23 -25.09 -15.06 6.91
CA GLN A 23 -24.73 -13.70 6.58
C GLN A 23 -23.74 -13.16 7.61
N ALA A 24 -22.52 -12.84 7.15
CA ALA A 24 -21.55 -12.13 7.96
C ALA A 24 -22.17 -10.85 8.53
N SER A 25 -21.90 -10.58 9.81
CA SER A 25 -22.40 -9.40 10.51
C SER A 25 -22.09 -8.13 9.70
N ALA A 26 -23.00 -7.16 9.71
CA ALA A 26 -22.86 -5.94 8.92
C ALA A 26 -21.51 -5.24 9.18
N HIS A 27 -21.04 -5.28 10.44
CA HIS A 27 -19.74 -4.74 10.82
C HIS A 27 -18.56 -5.47 10.14
N VAL A 28 -18.58 -6.80 10.04
CA VAL A 28 -17.51 -7.57 9.39
C VAL A 28 -17.49 -7.27 7.89
N ARG A 29 -18.65 -7.15 7.25
CA ARG A 29 -18.75 -6.75 5.84
C ARG A 29 -18.18 -5.36 5.59
N ASP A 30 -18.48 -4.40 6.45
CA ASP A 30 -17.98 -3.03 6.30
C ASP A 30 -16.47 -2.94 6.56
N ALA A 31 -15.96 -3.67 7.55
CA ALA A 31 -14.52 -3.77 7.80
C ALA A 31 -13.78 -4.40 6.61
N LEU A 32 -14.29 -5.51 6.06
CA LEU A 32 -13.74 -6.15 4.85
C LEU A 32 -13.79 -5.22 3.64
N ARG A 33 -14.88 -4.50 3.42
CA ARG A 33 -14.98 -3.52 2.32
C ARG A 33 -13.99 -2.36 2.51
N ALA A 34 -13.82 -1.87 3.73
CA ALA A 34 -12.86 -0.81 4.03
C ALA A 34 -11.43 -1.28 3.75
N GLU A 35 -11.09 -2.50 4.15
CA GLU A 35 -9.78 -3.10 3.95
C GLU A 35 -9.50 -3.41 2.47
N LEU A 36 -10.49 -3.92 1.72
CA LEU A 36 -10.34 -4.12 0.28
C LEU A 36 -10.16 -2.79 -0.47
N ARG A 37 -10.87 -1.73 -0.06
CA ARG A 37 -10.66 -0.39 -0.63
C ARG A 37 -9.28 0.18 -0.29
N SER A 38 -8.78 -0.04 0.92
CA SER A 38 -7.45 0.42 1.35
C SER A 38 -6.36 -0.24 0.48
N ARG A 39 -6.47 -1.55 0.25
CA ARG A 39 -5.57 -2.32 -0.61
C ARG A 39 -5.64 -1.92 -2.08
N ALA A 40 -6.85 -1.70 -2.61
CA ALA A 40 -7.03 -1.26 -3.99
C ALA A 40 -6.42 0.13 -4.24
N ARG A 41 -6.53 1.06 -3.28
CA ARG A 41 -5.87 2.37 -3.36
C ARG A 41 -4.34 2.25 -3.33
N ARG A 42 -3.79 1.43 -2.43
CA ARG A 42 -2.33 1.22 -2.35
C ARG A 42 -1.76 0.64 -3.64
N ARG A 43 -2.45 -0.31 -4.28
CA ARG A 43 -2.03 -0.85 -5.58
C ARG A 43 -2.01 0.22 -6.66
N ARG A 44 -3.10 0.99 -6.83
CA ARG A 44 -3.14 2.07 -7.84
C ARG A 44 -2.06 3.12 -7.63
N ILE A 45 -1.82 3.53 -6.38
CA ILE A 45 -0.78 4.50 -6.05
C ILE A 45 0.60 3.91 -6.34
N SER A 46 0.85 2.65 -5.94
CA SER A 46 2.11 1.94 -6.20
C SER A 46 2.42 1.79 -7.69
N THR A 47 1.41 1.57 -8.55
CA THR A 47 1.64 1.46 -10.00
C THR A 47 2.06 2.78 -10.64
N TRP A 48 1.72 3.93 -10.03
CA TRP A 48 2.01 5.25 -10.59
C TRP A 48 3.30 5.89 -10.06
N TRP A 49 3.80 5.42 -8.90
CA TRP A 49 5.09 5.84 -8.35
C TRP A 49 6.29 5.65 -9.30
N PRO A 50 6.45 4.53 -10.04
CA PRO A 50 7.56 4.41 -10.99
C PRO A 50 7.45 5.43 -12.15
N ALA A 51 6.23 5.77 -12.59
CA ALA A 51 6.04 6.80 -13.62
C ALA A 51 6.40 8.21 -13.10
N ALA A 52 6.05 8.52 -11.84
CA ALA A 52 6.43 9.78 -11.22
C ALA A 52 7.94 9.91 -11.01
N ALA A 53 8.61 8.82 -10.59
CA ALA A 53 10.07 8.80 -10.45
C ALA A 53 10.80 8.98 -11.79
N ALA A 54 10.29 8.35 -12.87
CA ALA A 54 10.83 8.53 -14.21
C ALA A 54 10.70 9.99 -14.71
N ALA A 55 9.56 10.63 -14.48
CA ALA A 55 9.36 12.04 -14.84
C ALA A 55 10.32 12.98 -14.08
N ALA A 56 10.54 12.73 -12.78
CA ALA A 56 11.48 13.52 -11.99
C ALA A 56 12.94 13.38 -12.48
N LEU A 57 13.35 12.19 -12.91
CA LEU A 57 14.67 11.97 -13.53
C LEU A 57 14.82 12.72 -14.85
N ILE A 58 13.80 12.72 -15.71
CA ILE A 58 13.83 13.47 -16.98
C ILE A 58 13.99 14.97 -16.72
N ILE A 59 13.23 15.52 -15.77
CA ILE A 59 13.33 16.94 -15.37
C ILE A 59 14.72 17.25 -14.81
N GLY A 60 15.26 16.38 -13.94
CA GLY A 60 16.59 16.54 -13.38
C GLY A 60 17.70 16.53 -14.43
N ILE A 61 17.63 15.62 -15.40
CA ILE A 61 18.59 15.55 -16.53
C ILE A 61 18.48 16.81 -17.40
N TRP A 62 17.27 17.30 -17.67
CA TRP A 62 17.05 18.48 -18.51
C TRP A 62 17.55 19.78 -17.86
N LEU A 63 17.41 19.92 -16.53
CA LEU A 63 18.00 21.05 -15.79
C LEU A 63 19.52 20.93 -15.60
N GLY A 64 20.05 19.71 -15.52
CA GLY A 64 21.47 19.45 -15.29
C GLY A 64 22.34 19.54 -16.56
N MET A 65 21.75 19.55 -17.76
CA MET A 65 22.52 19.69 -18.99
C MET A 65 23.15 21.09 -19.06
N PRO A 66 24.49 21.21 -19.13
CA PRO A 66 25.14 22.48 -19.33
C PRO A 66 24.65 23.01 -20.67
N ARG A 67 23.88 24.11 -20.64
CA ARG A 67 23.50 24.84 -21.83
C ARG A 67 24.80 25.32 -22.45
N LYS A 68 25.31 24.57 -23.43
CA LYS A 68 26.35 25.05 -24.33
C LYS A 68 25.79 26.36 -24.84
N ALA A 69 26.39 27.47 -24.40
CA ALA A 69 26.01 28.79 -24.85
C ALA A 69 26.03 28.68 -26.37
N VAL A 70 24.84 28.71 -26.98
CA VAL A 70 24.72 28.87 -28.42
C VAL A 70 25.44 30.18 -28.65
N GLN A 71 26.65 30.08 -29.17
CA GLN A 71 27.42 31.23 -29.58
C GLN A 71 26.57 31.81 -30.68
N HIS A 72 25.76 32.81 -30.33
CA HIS A 72 25.07 33.65 -31.28
C HIS A 72 26.17 34.27 -32.11
N GLN A 73 26.48 33.61 -33.21
CA GLN A 73 27.29 34.16 -34.26
C GLN A 73 26.48 35.38 -34.70
N PRO A 74 26.95 36.60 -34.41
CA PRO A 74 26.21 37.79 -34.79
C PRO A 74 26.01 37.68 -36.31
N PRO A 75 24.76 37.76 -36.80
CA PRO A 75 24.54 37.75 -38.23
C PRO A 75 25.38 38.88 -38.81
N LEU A 76 26.28 38.56 -39.75
CA LEU A 76 26.90 39.58 -40.57
C LEU A 76 25.76 40.30 -41.27
N VAL A 77 25.45 41.50 -40.79
CA VAL A 77 24.53 42.42 -41.43
C VAL A 77 25.19 42.85 -42.73
N ALA A 78 24.88 42.14 -43.81
CA ALA A 78 24.97 42.72 -45.14
C ALA A 78 23.93 43.85 -45.18
N VAL A 79 24.42 45.08 -45.05
CA VAL A 79 23.66 46.30 -45.30
C VAL A 79 23.27 46.27 -46.77
N THR A 80 22.06 45.82 -47.05
CA THR A 80 21.36 46.14 -48.30
C THR A 80 20.35 47.23 -47.95
N ASP A 81 20.46 48.34 -48.66
CA ASP A 81 19.63 49.53 -48.54
C ASP A 81 18.12 49.23 -48.59
N PRO A 82 17.29 50.07 -47.95
CA PRO A 82 15.87 49.83 -47.77
C PRO A 82 15.08 50.12 -49.05
N GLU A 83 14.37 49.13 -49.57
CA GLU A 83 13.31 49.32 -50.58
C GLU A 83 11.96 49.55 -49.86
N PRO A 84 11.24 50.64 -50.16
CA PRO A 84 10.05 51.04 -49.41
C PRO A 84 8.76 50.31 -49.82
N ALA A 85 8.03 49.92 -48.78
CA ALA A 85 6.58 49.91 -48.61
C ALA A 85 5.69 49.02 -49.51
N GLN A 86 4.97 48.09 -48.86
CA GLN A 86 3.52 47.98 -49.08
C GLN A 86 2.78 47.38 -47.87
N PRO A 87 1.69 48.04 -47.39
CA PRO A 87 0.87 47.56 -46.28
C PRO A 87 -0.22 46.59 -46.77
N ARG A 88 -0.32 45.40 -46.14
CA ARG A 88 -1.51 44.53 -46.15
C ARG A 88 -1.87 44.25 -44.69
N ALA A 89 -2.88 44.94 -44.17
CA ALA A 89 -4.29 44.53 -44.08
C ALA A 89 -4.50 43.42 -43.01
N PRO A 90 -5.26 43.71 -41.93
CA PRO A 90 -5.52 42.76 -40.86
C PRO A 90 -6.61 41.76 -41.27
N GLU A 91 -6.27 40.48 -41.34
CA GLU A 91 -7.28 39.42 -41.40
C GLU A 91 -7.82 39.15 -39.99
N ILE A 92 -9.08 39.53 -39.86
CA ILE A 92 -9.98 39.34 -38.76
C ILE A 92 -10.47 37.89 -38.76
N GLY A 93 -10.42 37.25 -37.59
CA GLY A 93 -11.43 36.27 -37.18
C GLY A 93 -11.07 34.81 -37.41
N THR A 94 -10.93 34.06 -36.32
CA THR A 94 -11.88 32.95 -36.07
C THR A 94 -11.95 32.71 -34.57
N ASP A 95 -13.13 33.02 -34.02
CA ASP A 95 -13.55 32.67 -32.68
C ASP A 95 -13.39 31.17 -32.45
N ARG A 96 -12.59 30.79 -31.45
CA ARG A 96 -12.63 29.46 -30.88
C ARG A 96 -13.42 29.54 -29.59
N GLU A 97 -14.73 29.43 -29.74
CA GLU A 97 -15.71 29.22 -28.69
C GLU A 97 -15.35 27.92 -27.94
N ILE A 98 -14.68 28.07 -26.80
CA ILE A 98 -14.46 26.97 -25.87
C ILE A 98 -15.72 26.87 -25.01
N SER A 99 -16.62 25.97 -25.41
CA SER A 99 -17.74 25.52 -24.59
C SER A 99 -17.23 25.04 -23.23
N GLN A 100 -17.50 25.84 -22.20
CA GLN A 100 -17.23 25.51 -20.81
C GLN A 100 -18.36 24.58 -20.33
N PRO A 101 -18.08 23.31 -19.93
CA PRO A 101 -19.10 22.43 -19.41
C PRO A 101 -19.58 22.93 -18.04
N ALA A 102 -20.91 22.91 -17.87
CA ALA A 102 -21.63 23.41 -16.72
C ALA A 102 -21.12 22.83 -15.38
N PRO A 103 -21.10 23.63 -14.29
CA PRO A 103 -20.79 23.14 -12.96
C PRO A 103 -21.89 22.18 -12.50
N THR A 104 -21.49 20.94 -12.24
CA THR A 104 -22.34 19.93 -11.61
C THR A 104 -22.76 20.42 -10.21
N PRO A 105 -24.04 20.33 -9.81
CA PRO A 105 -24.48 20.80 -8.51
C PRO A 105 -23.73 20.08 -7.38
N ALA A 106 -23.18 20.87 -6.47
CA ALA A 106 -22.58 20.40 -5.24
C ALA A 106 -23.65 19.65 -4.42
N VAL A 107 -23.55 18.32 -4.41
CA VAL A 107 -24.32 17.48 -3.48
C VAL A 107 -23.74 17.70 -2.10
N THR A 108 -24.32 18.65 -1.36
CA THR A 108 -24.09 18.83 0.08
C THR A 108 -24.60 17.59 0.79
N ARG A 109 -23.69 16.64 1.01
CA ARG A 109 -23.97 15.42 1.76
C ARG A 109 -24.05 15.80 3.23
N ALA A 110 -25.26 15.90 3.77
CA ALA A 110 -25.49 16.06 5.19
C ALA A 110 -24.76 14.95 5.95
N THR A 111 -23.67 15.30 6.64
CA THR A 111 -23.04 14.45 7.65
C THR A 111 -23.96 14.42 8.85
N ALA A 112 -24.87 13.45 8.88
CA ALA A 112 -25.56 13.08 10.11
C ALA A 112 -24.49 12.67 11.12
N ALA A 113 -24.27 13.53 12.10
CA ALA A 113 -23.46 13.25 13.27
C ALA A 113 -24.16 12.13 14.06
N TYR A 114 -23.81 10.89 13.75
CA TYR A 114 -24.19 9.76 14.58
C TYR A 114 -23.43 9.91 15.90
N ALA A 115 -24.17 10.27 16.95
CA ALA A 115 -23.70 10.22 18.32
C ALA A 115 -23.19 8.79 18.58
N ARG A 116 -21.87 8.67 18.71
CA ARG A 116 -21.21 7.43 19.11
C ARG A 116 -21.78 7.07 20.48
N PRO A 117 -22.35 5.86 20.67
CA PRO A 117 -22.67 5.40 22.01
C PRO A 117 -21.37 5.40 22.84
N PRO A 118 -21.43 5.78 24.13
CA PRO A 118 -20.25 5.76 25.00
C PRO A 118 -19.70 4.34 25.02
N ARG A 119 -18.50 4.15 24.45
CA ARG A 119 -17.76 2.92 24.66
C ARG A 119 -17.46 2.84 26.14
N VAL A 120 -18.13 1.91 26.82
CA VAL A 120 -17.73 1.43 28.14
C VAL A 120 -16.29 0.98 27.98
N ARG A 121 -15.38 1.81 28.49
CA ARG A 121 -13.96 1.47 28.64
C ARG A 121 -13.98 0.31 29.63
N GLN A 122 -13.92 -0.92 29.12
CA GLN A 122 -13.54 -2.06 29.93
C GLN A 122 -12.12 -1.77 30.38
N THR A 123 -11.99 -1.16 31.55
CA THR A 123 -10.77 -1.22 32.34
C THR A 123 -10.47 -2.69 32.47
N PRO A 124 -9.39 -3.20 31.85
CA PRO A 124 -8.95 -4.55 32.12
C PRO A 124 -8.73 -4.60 33.62
N GLU A 125 -9.53 -5.42 34.28
CA GLU A 125 -9.29 -5.84 35.65
C GLU A 125 -7.81 -6.23 35.72
N PRO A 126 -7.02 -5.61 36.62
CA PRO A 126 -5.61 -5.94 36.76
C PRO A 126 -5.56 -7.36 37.30
N ALA A 127 -5.54 -8.32 36.38
CA ALA A 127 -5.07 -9.66 36.66
C ALA A 127 -3.69 -9.47 37.29
N GLU A 128 -3.59 -9.85 38.55
CA GLU A 128 -2.36 -9.82 39.34
C GLU A 128 -1.21 -10.31 38.47
N GLU A 129 -0.38 -9.37 38.03
CA GLU A 129 0.89 -9.66 37.37
C GLU A 129 1.77 -10.31 38.45
N GLN A 130 1.63 -11.64 38.59
CA GLN A 130 2.67 -12.44 39.20
C GLN A 130 3.96 -12.12 38.45
N PRO A 131 5.00 -11.60 39.13
CA PRO A 131 6.27 -11.32 38.50
C PRO A 131 6.93 -12.66 38.24
N VAL A 132 6.61 -13.28 37.10
CA VAL A 132 7.44 -14.32 36.50
C VAL A 132 8.75 -13.66 36.10
N SER A 133 9.65 -13.55 37.07
CA SER A 133 11.09 -13.37 36.91
C SER A 133 11.67 -14.63 36.25
N GLY A 134 11.13 -15.02 35.10
CA GLY A 134 11.77 -15.88 34.15
C GLY A 134 12.50 -14.96 33.19
N THR A 135 13.81 -14.83 33.34
CA THR A 135 14.67 -14.27 32.31
C THR A 135 14.42 -15.05 31.02
N VAL A 136 13.57 -14.53 30.15
CA VAL A 136 13.28 -15.09 28.82
C VAL A 136 14.55 -14.96 27.99
N ARG A 137 15.41 -15.97 28.07
CA ARG A 137 16.67 -16.02 27.33
C ARG A 137 16.34 -16.25 25.85
N PRO A 138 16.70 -15.32 24.94
CA PRO A 138 16.62 -15.60 23.50
C PRO A 138 17.52 -16.80 23.20
N LEU A 139 16.93 -17.94 22.86
CA LEU A 139 17.70 -19.13 22.51
C LEU A 139 17.95 -19.26 21.00
N THR A 140 17.20 -18.52 20.18
CA THR A 140 17.11 -18.81 18.75
C THR A 140 17.43 -17.57 17.91
N PRO A 141 18.29 -17.69 16.88
CA PRO A 141 18.49 -16.62 15.92
C PRO A 141 17.16 -16.24 15.25
N TRP A 142 17.04 -14.99 14.84
CA TRP A 142 15.94 -14.57 13.97
C TRP A 142 16.07 -15.29 12.62
N TYR A 143 15.02 -16.02 12.23
CA TYR A 143 14.96 -16.61 10.90
C TYR A 143 14.41 -15.55 9.95
N PHE A 144 15.26 -15.06 9.04
CA PHE A 144 14.89 -14.06 8.06
C PHE A 144 14.45 -14.70 6.75
N TYR A 145 13.38 -14.18 6.16
CA TYR A 145 13.03 -14.50 4.79
C TYR A 145 14.02 -13.82 3.83
N THR A 146 14.77 -14.62 3.08
CA THR A 146 15.68 -14.14 2.04
C THR A 146 14.89 -13.54 0.88
N GLY A 147 15.38 -12.43 0.33
CA GLY A 147 14.77 -11.79 -0.86
C GLY A 147 13.76 -10.68 -0.56
N LEU A 148 13.52 -10.35 0.71
CA LEU A 148 12.72 -9.17 1.08
C LEU A 148 13.65 -7.97 1.35
N PRO A 149 13.32 -6.76 0.84
CA PRO A 149 14.15 -5.56 1.04
C PRO A 149 14.18 -5.20 2.52
N VAL A 150 15.33 -4.83 3.09
CA VAL A 150 15.47 -4.56 4.54
C VAL A 150 14.47 -3.47 4.98
N SER A 151 13.60 -3.77 5.94
CA SER A 151 12.72 -2.75 6.55
C SER A 151 13.35 -2.21 7.82
N THR A 152 13.42 -0.88 7.92
CA THR A 152 13.96 -0.17 9.09
C THR A 152 12.92 0.02 10.20
N ARG A 153 11.63 -0.27 9.95
CA ARG A 153 10.53 -0.09 10.90
C ARG A 153 9.57 -1.27 10.84
N GLY A 154 9.05 -1.66 12.00
CA GLY A 154 8.08 -2.73 12.06
C GLY A 154 7.53 -2.94 13.46
N GLN A 155 6.63 -3.91 13.58
CA GLN A 155 6.03 -4.33 14.84
C GLN A 155 6.40 -5.78 15.13
N VAL A 156 6.65 -6.10 16.40
CA VAL A 156 6.84 -7.47 16.85
C VAL A 156 5.54 -7.96 17.46
N VAL A 157 4.97 -9.01 16.88
CA VAL A 157 3.71 -9.62 17.36
C VAL A 157 4.03 -10.96 18.00
N ARG A 158 3.44 -11.22 19.17
CA ARG A 158 3.52 -12.53 19.83
C ARG A 158 2.38 -13.41 19.33
N ILE A 159 2.73 -14.58 18.82
CA ILE A 159 1.78 -15.57 18.31
C ILE A 159 2.09 -16.95 18.89
N ARG A 160 1.14 -17.87 18.78
CA ARG A 160 1.37 -19.30 19.01
C ARG A 160 1.42 -20.01 17.67
N VAL A 161 2.47 -20.79 17.48
CA VAL A 161 2.75 -21.52 16.24
C VAL A 161 2.55 -23.00 16.50
N SER A 162 1.96 -23.73 15.56
CA SER A 162 1.79 -25.19 15.71
C SER A 162 3.14 -25.90 15.74
N ASN A 163 3.19 -27.09 16.34
CA ASN A 163 4.39 -27.92 16.32
C ASN A 163 4.86 -28.27 14.90
N GLU A 164 3.94 -28.50 13.97
CA GLU A 164 4.27 -28.77 12.58
C GLU A 164 5.03 -27.60 11.93
N THR A 165 4.53 -26.36 12.11
CA THR A 165 5.20 -25.18 11.58
C THR A 165 6.51 -24.92 12.32
N ALA A 166 6.58 -25.13 13.63
CA ALA A 166 7.82 -24.98 14.40
C ALA A 166 8.90 -25.98 13.93
N ALA A 167 8.50 -27.22 13.62
CA ALA A 167 9.41 -28.26 13.11
C ALA A 167 10.04 -27.88 11.76
N GLN A 168 9.36 -27.11 10.91
CA GLN A 168 9.94 -26.58 9.66
C GLN A 168 11.14 -25.65 9.91
N PHE A 169 11.22 -25.03 11.09
CA PHE A 169 12.35 -24.21 11.52
C PHE A 169 13.37 -25.00 12.39
N GLY A 170 13.23 -26.33 12.46
CA GLY A 170 14.08 -27.20 13.29
C GLY A 170 13.79 -27.10 14.79
N ILE A 171 12.65 -26.54 15.18
CA ILE A 171 12.24 -26.44 16.58
C ILE A 171 11.38 -27.67 16.91
N VAL A 172 11.88 -28.52 17.81
CA VAL A 172 11.11 -29.64 18.37
C VAL A 172 10.66 -29.24 19.77
N ALA A 173 9.34 -29.19 19.99
CA ALA A 173 8.74 -28.83 21.26
C ALA A 173 7.70 -29.87 21.68
N GLU A 174 7.64 -30.17 22.97
CA GLU A 174 6.70 -31.16 23.55
C GLU A 174 5.25 -30.64 23.60
N SER A 175 5.07 -29.32 23.65
CA SER A 175 3.77 -28.66 23.73
C SER A 175 3.09 -28.54 22.37
N ASN A 176 1.77 -28.70 22.29
CA ASN A 176 0.99 -28.59 21.03
C ASN A 176 1.15 -27.24 20.29
N ALA A 177 1.59 -26.18 20.97
CA ALA A 177 1.84 -24.89 20.37
C ALA A 177 3.05 -24.19 21.01
N VAL A 178 3.93 -23.66 20.18
CA VAL A 178 5.16 -22.98 20.58
C VAL A 178 4.96 -21.47 20.52
N PRO A 179 5.21 -20.70 21.60
CA PRO A 179 5.14 -19.25 21.54
C PRO A 179 6.26 -18.72 20.65
N ALA A 180 5.92 -17.75 19.79
CA ALA A 180 6.87 -17.12 18.89
C ALA A 180 6.61 -15.61 18.79
N GLN A 181 7.67 -14.87 18.44
CA GLN A 181 7.64 -13.48 18.03
C GLN A 181 7.84 -13.39 16.52
N VAL A 182 6.93 -12.71 15.83
CA VAL A 182 7.05 -12.42 14.41
C VAL A 182 7.28 -10.93 14.23
N PHE A 183 8.36 -10.57 13.54
CA PHE A 183 8.62 -9.21 13.10
C PHE A 183 7.89 -8.96 11.78
N ILE A 184 6.94 -8.03 11.82
CA ILE A 184 6.15 -7.59 10.67
C ILE A 184 6.66 -6.20 10.27
N GLY A 185 7.08 -6.05 9.02
CA GLY A 185 7.50 -4.76 8.49
C GLY A 185 6.36 -3.75 8.43
N ASP A 186 6.70 -2.49 8.18
CA ASP A 186 5.77 -1.41 7.86
C ASP A 186 4.94 -1.65 6.58
N ASP A 187 5.42 -2.55 5.71
CA ASP A 187 4.71 -3.10 4.56
C ASP A 187 3.64 -4.15 4.92
N GLY A 188 3.57 -4.57 6.19
CA GLY A 188 2.67 -5.61 6.66
C GLY A 188 3.14 -7.04 6.37
N VAL A 189 4.37 -7.22 5.87
CA VAL A 189 4.93 -8.54 5.54
C VAL A 189 5.70 -9.10 6.72
N ALA A 190 5.47 -10.38 7.03
CA ALA A 190 6.25 -11.12 8.03
C ALA A 190 7.68 -11.35 7.49
N ARG A 191 8.67 -10.86 8.22
CA ARG A 191 10.06 -10.80 7.76
C ARG A 191 11.01 -11.64 8.58
N ALA A 192 10.72 -11.77 9.87
CA ALA A 192 11.48 -12.64 10.72
C ALA A 192 10.59 -13.31 11.77
N ILE A 193 10.95 -14.53 12.16
CA ILE A 193 10.33 -15.24 13.27
C ILE A 193 11.40 -15.67 14.28
N ARG A 194 11.05 -15.59 15.56
CA ARG A 194 11.86 -16.03 16.70
C ARG A 194 10.97 -16.85 17.64
N PHE A 195 11.41 -18.04 18.03
CA PHE A 195 10.71 -18.86 19.01
C PHE A 195 11.09 -18.47 20.45
N ILE A 196 10.14 -18.64 21.37
CA ILE A 196 10.29 -18.34 22.80
C ILE A 196 10.02 -19.64 23.57
N ARG A 197 10.70 -19.82 24.70
CA ARG A 197 10.52 -20.96 25.60
C ARG A 197 9.84 -20.51 26.88
#